data_AF-A0A2C9LS35-F1
#
_entry.id   AF-A0A2C9LS35-F1
#
_cell.length_a   1.000
_cell.length_b   1.000
_cell.length_c   1.000
_cell.angle_alpha   90.00
_cell.angle_beta   90.00
_cell.angle_gamma   90.00
#
_symmetry.space_group_name_H-M   'P 1'
#
loop_
_entity.id
_entity.type
_entity.pdbx_description
1 polymer ?
#
loop_
_entity_poly.entity_id
_entity_poly.type
_entity_poly.pdbx_seq_one_letter_code
_entity_poly.pdbx_strand_id
1 'polypeptide(L)'
;MFVKKMAPARLEAVAGKLSLNLTHTIVYSCCPKIPSKHPPLKAVTDSSVQINSSRVYNASQQDATKTKDDVSNPEELVQKLLSDFISVMEDISRQQSANSVFDISCARYLVQQTTFTQLTEAVQCLQHCDLTLLRCNEEKLCFFINLTNLMLIHCHLFNVKARYEVICNIC
;
A
#
# COMPACT_ATOMS: atom_id res chain seq x y z
N MET A 1 -21.40 19.42 1.20
CA MET A 1 -20.12 18.69 1.33
C MET A 1 -19.45 19.19 2.60
N PHE A 2 -19.19 18.35 3.61
CA PHE A 2 -18.97 18.74 5.02
C PHE A 2 -18.09 19.99 5.22
N VAL A 3 -18.75 21.16 5.33
CA VAL A 3 -18.11 22.48 5.53
C VAL A 3 -17.62 22.65 6.99
N LYS A 4 -17.96 21.71 7.89
CA LYS A 4 -17.52 21.71 9.28
C LYS A 4 -16.38 20.71 9.46
N LYS A 5 -15.25 21.19 9.99
CA LYS A 5 -14.12 20.39 10.50
C LYS A 5 -14.59 19.45 11.62
N MET A 6 -15.24 18.34 11.28
CA MET A 6 -15.61 17.31 12.24
C MET A 6 -14.39 16.42 12.51
N ALA A 7 -14.10 16.20 13.79
CA ALA A 7 -13.02 15.30 14.18
C ALA A 7 -13.30 13.86 13.66
N PRO A 8 -12.29 13.14 13.14
CA PRO A 8 -12.44 11.79 12.59
C PRO A 8 -13.19 10.82 13.50
N ALA A 9 -12.93 10.88 14.80
CA ALA A 9 -13.58 10.04 15.82
C ALA A 9 -15.12 10.20 15.87
N ARG A 10 -15.66 11.31 15.37
CA ARG A 10 -17.10 11.59 15.36
C ARG A 10 -17.77 11.27 14.03
N LEU A 11 -17.00 11.01 12.97
CA LEU A 11 -17.56 10.74 11.64
C LEU A 11 -18.35 9.43 11.61
N GLU A 12 -17.83 8.36 12.22
CA GLU A 12 -18.50 7.05 12.28
C GLU A 12 -19.87 7.15 12.95
N ALA A 13 -19.93 7.81 14.11
CA ALA A 13 -21.16 7.99 14.89
C ALA A 13 -22.20 8.84 14.16
N VAL A 14 -21.76 9.83 13.38
CA VAL A 14 -22.65 10.70 12.60
C VAL A 14 -23.14 9.98 11.34
N ALA A 15 -22.27 9.23 10.67
CA ALA A 15 -22.65 8.38 9.55
C ALA A 15 -23.69 7.33 9.98
N GLY A 16 -23.50 6.71 11.15
CA GLY A 16 -24.48 5.80 11.76
C GLY A 16 -25.84 6.46 11.99
N LYS A 17 -25.88 7.70 12.51
CA LYS A 17 -27.12 8.47 12.69
C LYS A 17 -27.82 8.85 11.39
N LEU A 18 -27.07 8.97 10.30
CA LEU A 18 -27.59 9.26 8.97
C LEU A 18 -27.87 7.98 8.15
N SER A 19 -27.72 6.80 8.77
CA SER A 19 -27.83 5.49 8.10
C SER A 19 -26.91 5.36 6.89
N LEU A 20 -25.74 6.01 6.94
CA LEU A 20 -24.70 5.96 5.92
C LEU A 20 -23.61 4.97 6.34
N ASN A 21 -23.21 4.10 5.41
CA ASN A 21 -22.00 3.30 5.57
C ASN A 21 -20.79 4.16 5.17
N LEU A 22 -20.05 4.66 6.17
CA LEU A 22 -18.94 5.58 5.96
C LEU A 22 -17.83 4.93 5.14
N THR A 23 -17.45 3.69 5.46
CA THR A 23 -16.44 2.92 4.73
C THR A 23 -16.81 2.78 3.26
N HIS A 24 -18.03 2.32 2.97
CA HIS A 24 -18.52 2.18 1.60
C HIS A 24 -18.51 3.54 0.87
N THR A 25 -18.90 4.61 1.54
CA THR A 25 -18.93 5.96 0.97
C THR A 25 -17.53 6.47 0.62
N ILE A 26 -16.55 6.27 1.51
CA ILE A 26 -15.15 6.63 1.27
C ILE A 26 -14.59 5.82 0.11
N VAL A 27 -14.76 4.49 0.13
CA VAL A 27 -14.27 3.63 -0.95
C VAL A 27 -14.91 4.02 -2.29
N TYR A 28 -16.22 4.21 -2.33
CA TYR A 28 -16.93 4.54 -3.56
C TYR A 28 -16.60 5.94 -4.10
N SER A 29 -16.34 6.92 -3.22
CA SER A 29 -16.16 8.33 -3.61
C SER A 29 -14.70 8.72 -3.80
N CYS A 30 -13.77 8.07 -3.09
CA CYS A 30 -12.36 8.44 -3.05
C CYS A 30 -11.45 7.42 -3.73
N CYS A 31 -11.89 6.17 -3.90
CA CYS A 31 -11.11 5.20 -4.68
C CYS A 31 -11.48 5.28 -6.17
N PRO A 32 -10.50 5.25 -7.08
CA PRO A 32 -10.79 5.21 -8.51
C PRO A 32 -11.58 3.94 -8.84
N LYS A 33 -12.66 4.10 -9.62
CA LYS A 33 -13.42 2.97 -10.15
C LYS A 33 -12.54 2.25 -11.16
N ILE A 34 -11.99 1.10 -10.78
CA ILE A 34 -11.19 0.27 -11.67
C ILE A 34 -12.15 -0.41 -12.67
N PRO A 35 -12.18 -0.02 -13.96
CA PRO A 35 -13.05 -0.64 -14.94
C PRO A 35 -12.46 -2.01 -15.28
N SER A 36 -12.96 -3.06 -14.63
CA SER A 36 -12.60 -4.43 -15.01
C SER A 36 -13.44 -4.84 -16.22
N LYS A 37 -12.79 -5.03 -17.38
CA LYS A 37 -13.40 -5.66 -18.56
C LYS A 37 -13.40 -7.20 -18.47
N HIS A 38 -12.83 -7.76 -17.41
CA HIS A 38 -12.90 -9.18 -17.18
C HIS A 38 -14.31 -9.52 -16.69
N PRO A 39 -14.96 -10.58 -17.25
CA PRO A 39 -16.14 -11.15 -16.63
C PRO A 39 -15.83 -11.36 -15.14
N PRO A 40 -16.77 -11.06 -14.23
CA PRO A 40 -16.58 -11.43 -12.83
C PRO A 40 -16.22 -12.91 -12.85
N LEU A 41 -15.00 -13.22 -12.38
CA LEU A 41 -14.59 -14.60 -12.20
C LEU A 41 -15.73 -15.27 -11.46
N LYS A 42 -16.41 -16.24 -12.11
CA LYS A 42 -17.38 -17.10 -11.43
C LYS A 42 -16.65 -17.51 -10.16
N ALA A 43 -17.21 -17.14 -9.01
CA ALA A 43 -16.59 -17.39 -7.72
C ALA A 43 -16.05 -18.82 -7.75
N VAL A 44 -14.73 -18.95 -7.91
CA VAL A 44 -14.10 -20.24 -7.80
C VAL A 44 -14.29 -20.51 -6.32
N THR A 45 -15.26 -21.36 -6.03
CA THR A 45 -15.44 -22.01 -4.73
C THR A 45 -14.26 -22.95 -4.49
N ASP A 46 -13.04 -22.48 -4.71
CA ASP A 46 -11.85 -23.01 -4.05
C ASP A 46 -11.73 -22.21 -2.77
N SER A 47 -12.43 -22.72 -1.76
CA SER A 47 -12.26 -22.40 -0.36
C SER A 47 -10.85 -22.74 0.19
N SER A 48 -9.85 -22.94 -0.67
CA SER A 48 -8.48 -23.36 -0.33
C SER A 48 -7.44 -22.24 -0.41
N VAL A 49 -7.75 -21.06 -0.97
CA VAL A 49 -6.84 -19.91 -0.91
C VAL A 49 -7.48 -18.77 -0.13
N GLN A 50 -7.67 -19.01 1.16
CA GLN A 50 -7.78 -17.92 2.12
C GLN A 50 -6.47 -17.12 2.08
N ILE A 51 -6.43 -16.01 1.31
CA ILE A 51 -5.38 -14.99 1.45
C ILE A 51 -5.66 -14.25 2.77
N ASN A 52 -5.44 -14.93 3.89
CA ASN A 52 -5.60 -14.42 5.25
C ASN A 52 -4.40 -13.59 5.67
N SER A 53 -4.01 -12.60 4.88
CA SER A 53 -2.88 -11.74 5.26
C SER A 53 -3.06 -10.33 4.75
N SER A 54 -4.09 -9.64 5.25
CA SER A 54 -4.00 -8.18 5.31
C SER A 54 -2.84 -7.82 6.24
N ARG A 55 -1.68 -7.49 5.66
CA ARG A 55 -0.50 -7.09 6.43
C ARG A 55 -0.55 -5.58 6.63
N VAL A 56 -0.85 -5.19 7.86
CA VAL A 56 -0.92 -3.78 8.27
C VAL A 56 0.46 -3.36 8.76
N TYR A 57 1.18 -2.59 7.96
CA TYR A 57 2.51 -2.09 8.31
C TYR A 57 2.51 -0.93 9.29
N ASN A 58 1.35 -0.31 9.54
CA ASN A 58 1.19 0.76 10.54
C ASN A 58 0.64 0.25 11.89
N ALA A 59 0.52 -1.06 12.09
CA ALA A 59 0.06 -1.62 13.34
C ALA A 59 1.20 -1.50 14.36
N SER A 60 0.99 -0.66 15.36
CA SER A 60 1.87 -0.47 16.51
C SER A 60 2.19 -1.80 17.20
N GLN A 61 3.24 -2.49 16.74
CA GLN A 61 3.90 -3.50 17.55
C GLN A 61 4.92 -2.79 18.44
N GLN A 62 4.95 -3.25 19.69
CA GLN A 62 5.59 -2.63 20.85
C GLN A 62 6.98 -2.02 20.58
N ASP A 63 7.23 -0.89 21.25
CA ASP A 63 8.55 -0.38 21.66
C ASP A 63 9.62 -0.26 20.56
N ALA A 64 9.33 0.49 19.50
CA ALA A 64 10.41 1.11 18.74
C ALA A 64 10.84 2.41 19.42
N THR A 65 11.80 2.31 20.34
CA THR A 65 12.64 3.42 20.79
C THR A 65 13.52 3.91 19.63
N LYS A 66 12.92 4.37 18.53
CA LYS A 66 13.63 5.09 17.48
C LYS A 66 13.46 6.58 17.74
N THR A 67 14.61 7.20 17.92
CA THR A 67 14.85 8.62 18.16
C THR A 67 14.02 9.48 17.19
N LYS A 68 13.47 10.55 17.75
CA LYS A 68 12.76 11.67 17.06
C LYS A 68 13.63 12.44 16.05
N ASP A 69 14.74 11.87 15.58
CA ASP A 69 15.82 12.62 14.93
C ASP A 69 15.74 12.66 13.40
N ASP A 70 14.68 12.14 12.79
CA ASP A 70 14.44 12.41 11.37
C ASP A 70 12.98 12.79 11.16
N VAL A 71 12.66 14.04 11.54
CA VAL A 71 11.42 14.71 11.14
C VAL A 71 11.56 15.06 9.65
N SER A 72 11.64 14.02 8.81
CA SER A 72 11.65 14.14 7.36
C SER A 72 10.24 14.50 6.90
N ASN A 73 10.15 15.36 5.90
CA ASN A 73 8.88 15.77 5.33
C ASN A 73 8.10 14.51 4.88
N PRO A 74 6.80 14.38 5.21
CA PRO A 74 5.98 13.25 4.79
C PRO A 74 6.03 12.95 3.29
N GLU A 75 6.03 13.99 2.47
CA GLU A 75 6.08 13.88 1.01
C GLU A 75 7.43 13.31 0.56
N GLU A 76 8.54 13.87 1.06
CA GLU A 76 9.90 13.39 0.77
C GLU A 76 10.10 11.94 1.23
N LEU A 77 9.57 11.56 2.40
CA LEU A 77 9.65 10.20 2.91
C LEU A 77 8.97 9.21 1.97
N VAL A 78 7.72 9.50 1.57
CA VAL A 78 6.97 8.62 0.66
C VAL A 78 7.60 8.61 -0.73
N GLN A 79 8.08 9.76 -1.21
CA GLN A 79 8.78 9.87 -2.49
C GLN A 79 10.04 9.01 -2.50
N LYS A 80 10.84 9.05 -1.43
CA LYS A 80 12.03 8.21 -1.26
C LYS A 80 11.67 6.74 -1.27
N LEU A 81 10.72 6.31 -0.45
CA LEU A 81 10.29 4.91 -0.40
C LEU A 81 9.79 4.42 -1.77
N LEU A 82 8.98 5.22 -2.47
CA LEU A 82 8.50 4.89 -3.80
C LEU A 82 9.64 4.78 -4.81
N SER A 83 10.62 5.69 -4.75
CA SER A 83 11.80 5.68 -5.63
C SER A 83 12.67 4.47 -5.38
N ASP A 84 12.88 4.08 -4.12
CA ASP A 84 13.64 2.88 -3.75
C ASP A 84 12.96 1.61 -4.31
N PHE A 85 11.62 1.52 -4.24
CA PHE A 85 10.86 0.44 -4.87
C PHE A 85 11.05 0.41 -6.39
N ILE A 86 10.89 1.56 -7.06
CA ILE A 86 11.00 1.65 -8.52
C ILE A 86 12.41 1.31 -8.98
N SER A 87 13.46 1.81 -8.31
CA SER A 87 14.85 1.51 -8.65
C SER A 87 15.14 0.01 -8.58
N VAL A 88 14.70 -0.66 -7.51
CA VAL A 88 14.87 -2.11 -7.37
C VAL A 88 14.08 -2.88 -8.44
N MET A 89 12.88 -2.41 -8.79
CA MET A 89 12.10 -3.01 -9.88
C MET A 89 12.80 -2.82 -11.24
N GLU A 90 13.36 -1.66 -11.52
CA GLU A 90 14.12 -1.38 -12.74
C GLU A 90 15.42 -2.20 -12.82
N ASP A 91 16.15 -2.33 -11.72
CA ASP A 91 17.39 -3.11 -11.68
C ASP A 91 17.11 -4.58 -11.98
N ILE A 92 16.03 -5.13 -11.40
CA ILE A 92 15.60 -6.50 -11.68
C ILE A 92 15.11 -6.65 -13.12
N SER A 93 14.35 -5.68 -13.65
CA SER A 93 13.86 -5.79 -15.03
C SER A 93 15.00 -5.77 -16.04
N ARG A 94 16.07 -5.00 -15.79
CA ARG A 94 17.30 -5.00 -16.59
C ARG A 94 18.08 -6.30 -16.51
N GLN A 95 18.06 -6.98 -15.36
CA GLN A 95 18.78 -8.24 -15.16
C GLN A 95 18.03 -9.46 -15.73
N GLN A 96 16.70 -9.46 -15.65
CA GLN A 96 15.86 -10.64 -15.91
C GLN A 96 15.07 -10.57 -17.22
N SER A 97 14.87 -9.38 -17.80
CA SER A 97 14.05 -9.19 -18.99
C SER A 97 14.83 -8.48 -20.11
N ALA A 98 14.84 -9.09 -21.30
CA ALA A 98 15.49 -8.53 -22.49
C ALA A 98 14.91 -7.17 -22.94
N ASN A 99 13.65 -6.87 -22.58
CA ASN A 99 12.96 -5.63 -22.95
C ASN A 99 12.89 -4.60 -21.81
N SER A 100 13.59 -4.83 -20.68
CA SER A 100 13.50 -3.99 -19.47
C SER A 100 12.09 -3.81 -18.90
N VAL A 101 11.15 -4.70 -19.24
CA VAL A 101 9.78 -4.69 -18.72
C VAL A 101 9.75 -5.46 -17.41
N PHE A 102 9.19 -4.86 -16.35
CA PHE A 102 8.96 -5.55 -15.09
C PHE A 102 7.71 -6.43 -15.20
N ASP A 103 7.91 -7.73 -15.40
CA ASP A 103 6.84 -8.72 -15.58
C ASP A 103 6.60 -9.57 -14.31
N ILE A 104 5.72 -10.57 -14.41
CA ILE A 104 5.41 -11.47 -13.30
C ILE A 104 6.60 -12.32 -12.85
N SER A 105 7.53 -12.63 -13.75
CA SER A 105 8.74 -13.40 -13.44
C SER A 105 9.70 -12.55 -12.59
N CYS A 106 9.87 -11.28 -12.98
CA CYS A 106 10.61 -10.28 -12.21
C CYS A 106 10.00 -10.09 -10.81
N ALA A 107 8.67 -9.98 -10.73
CA ALA A 107 7.97 -9.86 -9.46
C ALA A 107 8.18 -11.09 -8.55
N ARG A 108 8.11 -12.30 -9.11
CA ARG A 108 8.38 -13.55 -8.37
C ARG A 108 9.82 -13.61 -7.87
N TYR A 109 10.77 -13.16 -8.68
CA TYR A 109 12.17 -13.08 -8.27
C TYR A 109 12.36 -12.07 -7.13
N LEU A 110 11.81 -10.86 -7.26
CA LEU A 110 11.92 -9.78 -6.27
C LEU A 110 11.41 -10.21 -4.88
N VAL A 111 10.22 -10.81 -4.79
CA VAL A 111 9.59 -11.13 -3.49
C VAL A 111 10.36 -12.17 -2.67
N GLN A 112 11.30 -12.89 -3.30
CA GLN A 112 12.19 -13.84 -2.64
C GLN A 112 13.49 -13.19 -2.14
N GLN A 113 13.80 -11.98 -2.60
CA GLN A 113 15.03 -11.28 -2.22
C GLN A 113 14.92 -10.65 -0.84
N THR A 114 16.04 -10.59 -0.11
CA THR A 114 16.16 -9.86 1.15
C THR A 114 15.88 -8.36 0.97
N THR A 115 16.20 -7.80 -0.20
CA THR A 115 15.89 -6.42 -0.57
C THR A 115 14.40 -6.12 -0.49
N PHE A 116 13.52 -7.04 -0.90
CA PHE A 116 12.08 -6.84 -0.77
C PHE A 116 11.64 -6.76 0.69
N THR A 117 12.19 -7.59 1.56
CA THR A 117 11.93 -7.53 3.00
C THR A 117 12.38 -6.19 3.59
N GLN A 118 13.58 -5.72 3.24
CA GLN A 118 14.12 -4.43 3.68
C GLN A 118 13.27 -3.23 3.23
N LEU A 119 12.89 -3.18 1.95
CA LEU A 119 11.99 -2.15 1.40
C LEU A 119 10.67 -2.13 2.18
N THR A 120 10.16 -3.32 2.48
CA THR A 120 8.88 -3.48 3.16
C THR A 120 8.93 -3.10 4.65
N GLU A 121 10.06 -3.35 5.32
CA GLU A 121 10.31 -2.87 6.68
C GLU A 121 10.48 -1.35 6.74
N ALA A 122 11.12 -0.75 5.73
CA ALA A 122 11.30 0.71 5.65
C ALA A 122 9.95 1.46 5.60
N VAL A 123 8.90 0.85 5.04
CA VAL A 123 7.56 1.43 4.99
C VAL A 123 6.92 1.59 6.38
N GLN A 124 7.40 0.86 7.39
CA GLN A 124 6.95 1.06 8.79
C GLN A 124 7.27 2.46 9.32
N CYS A 125 8.24 3.17 8.74
CA CYS A 125 8.54 4.55 9.10
C CYS A 125 7.33 5.48 8.89
N LEU A 126 6.41 5.16 7.97
CA LEU A 126 5.18 5.93 7.75
C LEU A 126 4.25 5.98 8.97
N GLN A 127 4.39 5.05 9.91
CA GLN A 127 3.60 5.06 11.16
C GLN A 127 3.87 6.31 12.01
N HIS A 128 5.08 6.86 11.93
CA HIS A 128 5.53 8.01 12.73
C HIS A 128 5.48 9.33 11.96
N CYS A 129 4.88 9.31 10.77
CA CYS A 129 4.87 10.43 9.85
C CYS A 129 3.93 11.55 10.34
N ASP A 130 4.47 12.75 10.53
CA ASP A 130 3.69 13.91 10.96
C ASP A 130 3.08 14.66 9.76
N LEU A 131 1.82 14.36 9.47
CA LEU A 131 1.07 14.98 8.37
C LEU A 131 0.82 16.48 8.57
N THR A 132 1.07 17.05 9.76
CA THR A 132 0.96 18.51 9.98
C THR A 132 2.07 19.29 9.27
N LEU A 133 3.14 18.60 8.86
CA LEU A 133 4.24 19.18 8.10
C LEU A 133 3.90 19.48 6.64
N LEU A 134 2.80 18.92 6.12
CA LEU A 134 2.30 19.19 4.77
C LEU A 134 1.62 20.58 4.70
N ARG A 135 2.33 21.56 4.15
CA ARG A 135 2.00 23.00 4.23
C ARG A 135 1.01 23.44 3.16
N CYS A 136 1.14 22.97 1.92
CA CYS A 136 0.30 23.39 0.80
C CYS A 136 -0.53 22.24 0.20
N ASN A 137 -1.51 22.58 -0.64
CA ASN A 137 -2.39 21.58 -1.27
C ASN A 137 -1.66 20.75 -2.33
N GLU A 138 -0.68 21.33 -3.02
CA GLU A 138 0.14 20.63 -4.03
C GLU A 138 0.98 19.54 -3.36
N GLU A 139 1.63 19.86 -2.25
CA GLU A 139 2.41 18.91 -1.45
C GLU A 139 1.54 17.78 -0.90
N LYS A 140 0.34 18.09 -0.40
CA LYS A 140 -0.64 17.07 0.03
C LYS A 140 -1.03 16.16 -1.12
N LEU A 141 -1.28 16.73 -2.30
CA LEU A 141 -1.66 15.97 -3.48
C LEU A 141 -0.52 15.04 -3.90
N CYS A 142 0.72 15.53 -3.97
CA CYS A 142 1.91 14.73 -4.24
C CYS A 142 2.07 13.59 -3.23
N PHE A 143 1.98 13.91 -1.93
CA PHE A 143 2.03 12.92 -0.85
C PHE A 143 1.01 11.79 -1.07
N PHE A 144 -0.27 12.12 -1.27
CA PHE A 144 -1.32 11.10 -1.42
C PHE A 144 -1.21 10.30 -2.71
N ILE A 145 -0.76 10.92 -3.82
CA ILE A 145 -0.50 10.21 -5.08
C ILE A 145 0.65 9.22 -4.89
N ASN A 146 1.77 9.68 -4.34
CA ASN A 146 2.95 8.85 -4.10
C ASN A 146 2.61 7.71 -3.13
N LEU A 147 1.83 8.00 -2.08
CA LEU A 147 1.40 6.99 -1.11
C LEU A 147 0.48 5.95 -1.76
N THR A 148 -0.43 6.39 -2.62
CA THR A 148 -1.31 5.48 -3.37
C THR A 148 -0.51 4.57 -4.29
N ASN A 149 0.46 5.11 -5.03
CA ASN A 149 1.35 4.32 -5.89
C ASN A 149 2.15 3.30 -5.08
N LEU A 150 2.71 3.72 -3.93
CA LEU A 150 3.44 2.85 -3.02
C LEU A 150 2.54 1.72 -2.49
N MET A 151 1.33 2.02 -2.04
CA MET A 151 0.36 1.02 -1.58
C MET A 151 -0.03 0.03 -2.69
N LEU A 152 -0.19 0.49 -3.94
CA LEU A 152 -0.51 -0.36 -5.07
C LEU A 152 0.64 -1.34 -5.37
N ILE A 153 1.88 -0.85 -5.44
CA ILE A 153 3.08 -1.69 -5.63
C ILE A 153 3.15 -2.75 -4.52
N HIS A 154 3.01 -2.32 -3.26
CA HIS A 154 2.98 -3.22 -2.12
C HIS A 154 1.91 -4.30 -2.24
N CYS A 155 0.67 -3.91 -2.55
CA CYS A 155 -0.44 -4.84 -2.68
C CYS A 155 -0.16 -5.89 -3.77
N HIS A 156 0.32 -5.47 -4.94
CA HIS A 156 0.61 -6.38 -6.03
C HIS A 156 1.77 -7.34 -5.70
N LEU A 157 2.89 -6.84 -5.19
CA LEU A 157 4.03 -7.69 -4.82
C LEU A 157 3.69 -8.63 -3.67
N PHE A 158 2.94 -8.16 -2.67
CA PHE A 158 2.50 -9.01 -1.56
C PHE A 158 1.56 -10.12 -2.03
N ASN A 159 0.66 -9.83 -2.96
CA ASN A 159 -0.19 -10.86 -3.59
C ASN A 159 0.64 -11.89 -4.36
N VAL A 160 1.71 -11.48 -5.05
CA VAL A 160 2.65 -12.40 -5.70
C VAL A 160 3.36 -13.28 -4.67
N LYS A 161 3.84 -12.70 -3.57
CA LYS A 161 4.47 -13.42 -2.47
C LYS A 161 3.54 -14.45 -1.84
N ALA A 162 2.32 -14.05 -1.46
CA ALA A 162 1.34 -14.94 -0.84
C ALA A 162 0.99 -16.12 -1.74
N ARG A 163 0.81 -15.89 -3.05
CA ARG A 163 0.57 -16.97 -4.02
C ARG A 163 1.77 -17.90 -4.18
N TYR A 164 2.99 -17.36 -4.11
CA TYR A 164 4.20 -18.17 -4.16
C TYR A 164 4.32 -19.08 -2.93
N GLU A 165 4.10 -18.55 -1.72
CA GLU A 165 4.15 -19.31 -0.46
C GLU A 165 3.11 -20.44 -0.43
N VAL A 166 1.90 -20.21 -0.95
CA VAL A 166 0.88 -21.27 -1.07
C VAL A 166 1.33 -22.39 -2.00
N ILE A 167 1.93 -22.07 -3.15
CA ILE A 167 2.41 -23.08 -4.11
C ILE A 167 3.56 -23.90 -3.51
N CYS A 168 4.51 -23.25 -2.84
CA CYS A 168 5.65 -23.95 -2.22
C CYS A 168 5.25 -24.82 -1.02
N ASN A 169 4.15 -24.52 -0.34
CA ASN A 169 3.65 -25.35 0.78
C ASN A 169 2.83 -26.57 0.31
N ILE A 170 2.52 -26.67 -0.98
CA ILE A 170 1.75 -27.78 -1.57
C ILE A 170 2.65 -28.81 -2.28
N CYS A 171 3.89 -28.45 -2.61
CA CYS A 171 4.91 -29.33 -3.22
C CYS A 171 5.88 -29.87 -2.16
#